data_AF-A0A2H5ZUX3-F1
#
_entry.id   AF-A0A2H5ZUX3-F1
#
_cell.length_a   1.000
_cell.length_b   1.000
_cell.length_c   1.000
_cell.angle_alpha   90.00
_cell.angle_beta   90.00
_cell.angle_gamma   90.00
#
_symmetry.space_group_name_H-M   'P 1'
#
loop_
_entity.id
_entity.type
_entity.pdbx_description
1 polymer ?
#
loop_
_entity_poly.entity_id
_entity_poly.type
_entity_poly.pdbx_seq_one_letter_code
_entity_poly.pdbx_strand_id
1 'polypeptide(L)'
;MLVALRGAVRSGQLRCRVLFAALVDEEVGFAGSRALAASGLHLDGAVFGEPTDLRLVTAHKGVVRFYVRTTGRAAHSATPHLGVNAIEGMARILPLLSQVPEPRPHHPVLGAPTVCVTEIHGGTGRNTVPERC
;
A
#
# COMPACT_ATOMS: atom_id res chain seq x y z
N MET A 1 22.52 -11.39 4.26
CA MET A 1 23.32 -10.31 3.62
C MET A 1 24.61 -9.99 4.36
N LEU A 2 24.59 -9.62 5.66
CA LEU A 2 25.80 -9.23 6.40
C LEU A 2 26.94 -10.27 6.38
N VAL A 3 26.62 -11.55 6.55
CA VAL A 3 27.61 -12.64 6.50
C VAL A 3 28.27 -12.74 5.11
N ALA A 4 27.47 -12.63 4.05
CA ALA A 4 27.96 -12.64 2.68
C ALA A 4 28.87 -11.43 2.39
N LEU A 5 28.48 -10.24 2.84
CA LEU A 5 29.30 -9.03 2.71
C LEU A 5 30.64 -9.18 3.45
N ARG A 6 30.62 -9.68 4.69
CA ARG A 6 31.85 -9.97 5.46
C ARG A 6 32.77 -10.94 4.72
N GLY A 7 32.20 -11.99 4.12
CA GLY A 7 32.95 -12.95 3.31
C GLY A 7 33.59 -12.29 2.08
N ALA A 8 32.83 -11.47 1.36
CA ALA A 8 33.30 -10.78 0.16
C ALA A 8 34.39 -9.74 0.46
N VAL A 9 34.28 -9.00 1.57
CA VAL A 9 35.34 -8.08 2.01
C VAL A 9 36.61 -8.86 2.36
N ARG A 10 36.49 -9.99 3.05
CA ARG A 10 37.63 -10.83 3.44
C ARG A 10 38.34 -11.52 2.28
N SER A 11 37.64 -11.80 1.19
CA SER A 11 38.27 -12.42 0.02
C SER A 11 39.22 -11.48 -0.71
N GLY A 12 39.09 -10.15 -0.53
CA GLY A 12 39.88 -9.15 -1.24
C GLY A 12 39.59 -9.07 -2.74
N GLN A 13 38.49 -9.70 -3.20
CA GLN A 13 38.14 -9.81 -4.63
C GLN A 13 37.07 -8.81 -5.10
N LEU A 14 36.66 -7.88 -4.24
CA LEU A 14 35.66 -6.87 -4.59
C LEU A 14 36.21 -5.94 -5.70
N ARG A 15 35.51 -5.88 -6.82
CA ARG A 15 35.84 -5.02 -7.98
C ARG A 15 35.04 -3.71 -8.00
N CYS A 16 34.14 -3.53 -7.04
CA CYS A 16 33.26 -2.39 -6.93
C CYS A 16 33.09 -1.96 -5.47
N ARG A 17 32.59 -0.75 -5.27
CA ARG A 17 32.16 -0.27 -3.95
C ARG A 17 30.83 -0.92 -3.59
N VAL A 18 30.76 -1.51 -2.40
CA VAL A 18 29.52 -2.07 -1.86
C VAL A 18 29.08 -1.25 -0.67
N LEU A 19 27.87 -0.70 -0.71
CA LEU A 19 27.20 -0.08 0.43
C LEU A 19 26.24 -1.09 1.06
N PHE A 20 26.29 -1.22 2.38
CA PHE A 20 25.23 -1.89 3.13
C PHE A 20 24.33 -0.83 3.77
N ALA A 21 23.04 -0.86 3.43
CA ALA A 21 22.03 0.02 4.02
C ALA A 21 21.06 -0.83 4.85
N ALA A 22 21.05 -0.62 6.17
CA ALA A 22 20.01 -1.13 7.05
C ALA A 22 19.00 0.00 7.27
N LEU A 23 17.82 -0.13 6.64
CA LEU A 23 16.80 0.90 6.64
C LEU A 23 15.73 0.58 7.69
N VAL A 24 15.15 1.63 8.26
CA VAL A 24 14.07 1.54 9.24
C VAL A 24 12.75 1.96 8.61
N ASP A 25 11.65 1.56 9.26
CA ASP A 25 10.29 2.04 8.94
C ASP A 25 9.81 1.63 7.54
N GLU A 26 10.17 0.44 7.05
CA GLU A 26 9.73 -0.05 5.74
C GLU A 26 8.21 -0.26 5.71
N GLU A 27 7.63 -0.84 6.77
CA GLU A 27 6.23 -1.30 6.77
C GLU A 27 5.18 -0.17 6.91
N VAL A 28 5.59 1.06 7.26
CA VAL A 28 4.66 2.15 7.62
C VAL A 28 4.93 3.43 6.82
N GLY A 29 6.06 4.11 7.10
CA GLY A 29 6.33 5.45 6.57
C GLY A 29 7.42 5.53 5.50
N PHE A 30 8.15 4.43 5.29
CA PHE A 30 9.31 4.33 4.40
C PHE A 30 10.41 5.35 4.73
N ALA A 31 10.53 5.78 6.00
CA ALA A 31 11.40 6.90 6.36
C ALA A 31 12.86 6.66 5.95
N GLY A 32 13.39 5.45 6.20
CA GLY A 32 14.77 5.10 5.88
C GLY A 32 15.06 5.12 4.37
N SER A 33 14.22 4.48 3.56
CA SER A 33 14.41 4.42 2.11
C SER A 33 14.20 5.78 1.44
N ARG A 34 13.24 6.58 1.92
CA ARG A 34 13.03 7.96 1.46
C ARG A 34 14.23 8.85 1.78
N ALA A 35 14.79 8.76 2.98
CA ALA A 35 15.99 9.50 3.35
C ALA A 35 17.19 9.10 2.48
N LEU A 36 17.38 7.80 2.23
CA LEU A 36 18.44 7.31 1.34
C LEU A 36 18.25 7.83 -0.09
N ALA A 37 17.04 7.78 -0.63
CA ALA A 37 16.74 8.31 -1.97
C ALA A 37 16.98 9.83 -2.07
N ALA A 38 16.70 10.58 -1.00
CA ALA A 38 16.92 12.03 -0.94
C ALA A 38 18.39 12.43 -0.68
N SER A 39 19.27 11.48 -0.34
CA SER A 39 20.67 11.77 0.03
C SER A 39 21.56 12.22 -1.13
N GLY A 40 21.10 12.06 -2.38
CA GLY A 40 21.91 12.31 -3.58
C GLY A 40 22.96 11.22 -3.85
N LEU A 41 22.94 10.11 -3.11
CA LEU A 41 23.83 8.98 -3.35
C LEU A 41 23.53 8.34 -4.71
N HIS A 42 24.55 8.23 -5.55
CA HIS A 42 24.47 7.50 -6.81
C HIS A 42 24.84 6.02 -6.60
N LEU A 43 23.99 5.12 -7.09
CA LEU A 43 24.17 3.67 -7.01
C LEU A 43 23.97 3.06 -8.40
N ASP A 44 24.88 2.20 -8.84
CA ASP A 44 24.75 1.47 -10.11
C ASP A 44 23.70 0.35 -10.06
N GLY A 45 23.35 -0.09 -8.83
CA GLY A 45 22.35 -1.13 -8.59
C GLY A 45 22.14 -1.38 -7.10
N ALA A 46 21.08 -2.14 -6.77
CA ALA A 46 20.72 -2.50 -5.41
C ALA A 46 20.22 -3.95 -5.34
N VAL A 47 20.47 -4.60 -4.20
CA VAL A 47 19.92 -5.93 -3.89
C VAL A 47 19.16 -5.82 -2.57
N PHE A 48 17.88 -6.18 -2.60
CA PHE A 48 17.01 -6.18 -1.44
C PHE A 48 16.93 -7.60 -0.85
N GLY A 49 16.98 -7.69 0.47
CA GLY A 49 17.02 -8.96 1.21
C GLY A 49 15.67 -9.61 1.44
N GLU A 50 14.69 -9.34 0.58
CA GLU A 50 13.30 -9.78 0.75
C GLU A 50 13.15 -11.32 0.73
N PRO A 51 12.16 -11.87 1.45
CA PRO A 51 11.92 -13.31 1.54
C PRO A 51 11.32 -13.87 0.23
N THR A 52 12.15 -13.98 -0.80
CA THR A 52 11.78 -14.38 -2.16
C THR A 52 12.06 -15.86 -2.46
N ASP A 53 12.37 -16.67 -1.44
CA ASP A 53 12.88 -18.04 -1.58
C ASP A 53 14.06 -18.15 -2.56
N LEU A 54 14.98 -17.19 -2.52
CA LEU A 54 16.13 -17.10 -3.44
C LEU A 54 15.75 -16.94 -4.92
N ARG A 55 14.49 -16.61 -5.22
CA ARG A 55 14.07 -16.27 -6.58
C ARG A 55 14.41 -14.82 -6.88
N LEU A 56 14.93 -14.57 -8.08
CA LEU A 56 15.22 -13.21 -8.52
C LEU A 56 13.90 -12.47 -8.80
N VAL A 57 13.63 -11.43 -8.02
CA VAL A 57 12.52 -10.49 -8.24
C VAL A 57 13.08 -9.18 -8.75
N THR A 58 12.76 -8.82 -10.00
CA THR A 58 13.28 -7.62 -10.67
C THR A 58 12.27 -6.48 -10.75
N ALA A 59 11.02 -6.73 -10.37
CA ALA A 59 9.95 -5.75 -10.39
C ALA A 59 8.92 -6.05 -9.29
N HIS A 60 8.25 -5.02 -8.82
CA HIS A 60 7.12 -5.12 -7.89
C HIS A 60 6.02 -4.14 -8.32
N LYS A 61 4.77 -4.40 -7.92
CA LYS A 61 3.67 -3.46 -8.17
C LYS A 61 3.83 -2.24 -7.25
N GLY A 62 3.51 -1.06 -7.78
CA GLY A 62 3.26 0.11 -6.94
C GLY A 62 2.02 -0.09 -6.07
N VAL A 63 1.87 0.75 -5.05
CA VAL A 63 0.74 0.72 -4.13
C VAL A 63 0.21 2.13 -3.89
N VAL A 64 -1.11 2.27 -3.92
CA VAL A 64 -1.83 3.48 -3.49
C VAL A 64 -2.87 3.05 -2.49
N ARG A 65 -2.93 3.73 -1.36
CA ARG A 65 -3.92 3.53 -0.30
C ARG A 65 -4.67 4.84 -0.08
N PHE A 66 -5.98 4.79 -0.01
CA PHE A 66 -6.83 5.95 0.22
C PHE A 66 -8.07 5.57 1.02
N TYR A 67 -8.63 6.56 1.71
CA TYR A 67 -9.90 6.42 2.40
C TYR A 67 -11.00 7.06 1.54
N VAL A 68 -12.14 6.38 1.43
CA VAL A 68 -13.36 6.93 0.83
C VAL A 68 -14.37 7.14 1.95
N ARG A 69 -15.01 8.29 1.97
CA ARG A 69 -16.05 8.62 2.95
C ARG A 69 -17.31 9.07 2.23
N THR A 70 -18.42 8.46 2.60
CA THR A 70 -19.77 8.89 2.28
C THR A 70 -20.33 9.70 3.44
N THR A 71 -21.02 10.79 3.11
CA THR A 71 -21.64 11.70 4.07
C THR A 71 -23.14 11.73 3.87
N GLY A 72 -23.86 11.66 4.97
CA GLY A 72 -25.32 11.69 5.03
C GLY A 72 -25.81 12.73 6.04
N ARG A 73 -27.01 12.49 6.57
CA ARG A 73 -27.65 13.33 7.58
C ARG A 73 -28.30 12.44 8.62
N ALA A 74 -27.94 12.63 9.88
CA ALA A 74 -28.49 11.87 10.98
C ALA A 74 -29.99 12.17 11.17
N ALA A 75 -30.75 11.15 11.55
CA ALA A 75 -32.15 11.24 11.92
C ALA A 75 -32.49 10.05 12.83
N HIS A 76 -33.60 10.12 13.57
CA HIS A 76 -34.10 8.94 14.27
C HIS A 76 -34.48 7.86 13.24
N SER A 77 -34.15 6.60 13.52
CA SER A 77 -34.47 5.47 12.63
C SER A 77 -35.98 5.26 12.39
N ALA A 78 -36.86 5.87 13.19
CA ALA A 78 -38.31 5.84 13.02
C ALA A 78 -38.81 6.89 12.01
N THR A 79 -37.97 7.89 11.71
CA THR A 79 -38.26 8.95 10.72
C THR A 79 -37.10 9.05 9.72
N PRO A 80 -36.77 7.97 8.98
CA PRO A 80 -35.57 7.92 8.15
C PRO A 80 -35.62 8.89 6.96
N HIS A 81 -36.82 9.27 6.50
CA HIS A 81 -37.04 10.24 5.44
C HIS A 81 -36.53 11.66 5.78
N LEU A 82 -36.30 11.96 7.06
CA LEU A 82 -35.68 13.21 7.49
C LEU A 82 -34.14 13.17 7.37
N GLY A 83 -33.55 11.98 7.27
CA GLY A 83 -32.11 11.76 7.17
C GLY A 83 -31.63 11.44 5.75
N VAL A 84 -30.33 11.18 5.64
CA VAL A 84 -29.68 10.60 4.46
C VAL A 84 -28.71 9.54 4.97
N ASN A 85 -28.91 8.28 4.59
CA ASN A 85 -28.14 7.16 5.12
C ASN A 85 -26.78 7.03 4.40
N ALA A 86 -25.69 7.34 5.11
CA ALA A 86 -24.34 7.23 4.56
C ALA A 86 -23.94 5.78 4.25
N ILE A 87 -24.35 4.79 5.06
CA ILE A 87 -24.07 3.38 4.79
C ILE A 87 -24.70 2.93 3.47
N GLU A 88 -25.94 3.35 3.20
CA GLU A 88 -26.58 3.08 1.89
C GLU A 88 -25.86 3.78 0.73
N GLY A 89 -25.28 4.96 0.98
CA GLY A 89 -24.40 5.63 0.03
C GLY A 89 -23.15 4.80 -0.26
N MET A 90 -22.47 4.32 0.79
CA MET A 90 -21.27 3.49 0.66
C MET A 90 -21.60 2.16 -0.05
N ALA A 91 -22.72 1.53 0.29
CA ALA A 91 -23.16 0.28 -0.34
C ALA A 91 -23.35 0.40 -1.86
N ARG A 92 -23.71 1.59 -2.37
CA ARG A 92 -23.84 1.85 -3.81
C ARG A 92 -22.49 2.00 -4.52
N ILE A 93 -21.47 2.56 -3.85
CA ILE A 93 -20.15 2.81 -4.47
C ILE A 93 -19.16 1.68 -4.21
N LEU A 94 -19.34 0.88 -3.16
CA LEU A 94 -18.44 -0.20 -2.78
C LEU A 94 -18.17 -1.20 -3.93
N PRO A 95 -19.17 -1.61 -4.75
CA PRO A 95 -18.92 -2.47 -5.91
C PRO A 95 -17.98 -1.83 -6.94
N LEU A 96 -18.03 -0.49 -7.10
CA LEU A 96 -17.16 0.25 -8.01
C LEU A 96 -15.73 0.32 -7.46
N LEU A 97 -15.58 0.53 -6.14
CA LEU A 97 -14.28 0.56 -5.47
C LEU A 97 -13.59 -0.80 -5.46
N SER A 98 -14.36 -1.88 -5.54
CA SER A 98 -13.84 -3.26 -5.56
C SER A 98 -13.44 -3.74 -6.96
N GLN A 99 -13.45 -2.85 -7.95
CA GLN A 99 -13.13 -3.18 -9.35
C GLN A 99 -11.90 -2.40 -9.82
N VAL A 100 -11.05 -3.08 -10.60
CA VAL A 100 -9.97 -2.41 -11.34
C VAL A 100 -10.61 -1.68 -12.51
N PRO A 101 -10.44 -0.34 -12.63
CA PRO A 101 -11.03 0.42 -13.71
C PRO A 101 -10.45 0.01 -15.07
N GLU A 102 -11.26 0.12 -16.12
CA GLU A 102 -10.81 -0.07 -17.49
C GLU A 102 -10.15 1.22 -18.04
N PRO A 103 -9.13 1.10 -18.93
CA PRO A 103 -8.52 -0.15 -19.37
C PRO A 103 -7.64 -0.76 -18.26
N ARG A 104 -7.60 -2.08 -18.16
CA ARG A 104 -6.66 -2.78 -17.27
C ARG A 104 -5.28 -2.91 -17.93
N PRO A 105 -4.29 -2.06 -17.62
CA PRO A 105 -2.96 -2.21 -18.18
C PRO A 105 -2.38 -3.55 -17.72
N HIS A 106 -1.76 -4.28 -18.64
CA HIS A 106 -1.10 -5.54 -18.32
C HIS A 106 0.41 -5.37 -18.44
N HIS A 107 1.13 -5.58 -17.34
CA HIS A 107 2.59 -5.59 -17.37
C HIS A 107 3.12 -7.02 -17.60
N PRO A 108 4.08 -7.25 -18.51
CA PRO A 108 4.57 -8.59 -18.84
C PRO A 108 5.05 -9.43 -17.64
N VAL A 109 5.63 -8.78 -16.62
CA VAL A 109 6.14 -9.45 -15.41
C VAL A 109 5.16 -9.39 -14.24
N LEU A 110 4.38 -8.31 -14.13
CA LEU A 110 3.57 -8.03 -12.92
C LEU A 110 2.09 -8.39 -13.10
N GLY A 111 1.66 -8.66 -14.33
CA GLY A 111 0.27 -8.89 -14.67
C GLY A 111 -0.58 -7.62 -14.56
N ALA A 112 -1.87 -7.80 -14.28
CA ALA A 112 -2.82 -6.71 -14.10
C ALA A 112 -2.76 -6.10 -12.68
N PRO A 113 -3.21 -4.83 -12.50
CA PRO A 113 -3.44 -4.25 -11.18
C PRO A 113 -4.42 -5.07 -10.36
N THR A 114 -4.36 -4.88 -9.04
CA THR A 114 -5.28 -5.48 -8.08
C THR A 114 -5.86 -4.37 -7.21
N VAL A 115 -7.11 -4.52 -6.80
CA VAL A 115 -7.77 -3.62 -5.85
C VAL A 115 -8.39 -4.47 -4.75
N CYS A 116 -8.37 -3.96 -3.52
CA CYS A 116 -8.92 -4.64 -2.36
C CYS A 116 -9.42 -3.59 -1.36
N VAL A 117 -10.68 -3.70 -0.96
CA VAL A 117 -11.21 -2.94 0.18
C VAL A 117 -10.93 -3.76 1.43
N THR A 118 -10.09 -3.23 2.32
CA THR A 118 -9.61 -3.94 3.51
C THR A 118 -10.37 -3.58 4.78
N GLU A 119 -11.13 -2.48 4.77
CA GLU A 119 -11.79 -1.94 5.97
C GLU A 119 -13.05 -1.15 5.59
N ILE A 120 -14.09 -1.24 6.41
CA ILE A 120 -15.31 -0.43 6.31
C ILE A 120 -15.86 -0.15 7.71
N HIS A 121 -16.20 1.10 7.99
CA HIS A 121 -16.81 1.54 9.24
C HIS A 121 -18.03 2.39 8.93
N GLY A 122 -19.12 2.25 9.67
CA GLY A 122 -20.31 3.07 9.44
C GLY A 122 -21.31 3.00 10.59
N GLY A 123 -21.95 4.13 10.85
CA GLY A 123 -22.97 4.29 11.88
C GLY A 123 -22.44 4.40 13.31
N THR A 124 -23.35 4.81 14.20
CA THR A 124 -23.06 5.14 15.60
C THR A 124 -24.03 4.49 16.59
N GLY A 125 -25.13 3.89 16.11
CA GLY A 125 -26.13 3.24 16.95
C GLY A 125 -27.33 2.73 16.15
N ARG A 126 -28.08 1.76 16.69
CA ARG A 126 -29.19 1.09 15.99
C ARG A 126 -30.41 1.99 15.73
N ASN A 127 -30.56 3.07 16.50
CA ASN A 127 -31.70 3.99 16.43
C ASN A 127 -31.40 5.29 15.65
N THR A 128 -30.25 5.37 14.97
CA THR A 128 -29.78 6.58 14.30
C THR A 128 -29.45 6.26 12.84
N VAL A 129 -30.02 7.04 11.91
CA VAL A 129 -29.60 7.03 10.50
C VAL A 129 -28.14 7.50 10.45
N PRO A 130 -27.22 6.73 9.86
CA PRO A 130 -25.80 7.02 9.91
C PRO A 130 -25.46 8.22 9.02
N GLU A 131 -24.81 9.24 9.57
CA GLU A 131 -24.32 10.39 8.79
C GLU A 131 -22.95 10.17 8.13
N ARG A 132 -22.25 9.09 8.49
CA ARG A 132 -20.91 8.76 7.99
C ARG A 132 -20.77 7.26 7.80
N CYS A 133 -20.13 6.90 6.69
CA CYS A 133 -19.58 5.59 6.40
C CYS A 133 -18.34 5.78 5.53
#